data_AF-A0ABD3MS28-F1
#
_entry.id   AF-A0ABD3MS28-F1
#
_cell.length_a   1.000
_cell.length_b   1.000
_cell.length_c   1.000
_cell.angle_alpha   90.00
_cell.angle_beta   90.00
_cell.angle_gamma   90.00
#
_symmetry.space_group_name_H-M   'P 1'
#
loop_
_entity.id
_entity.type
_entity.pdbx_description
1 polymer ?
#
loop_
_entity_poly.entity_id
_entity_poly.type
_entity_poly.pdbx_seq_one_letter_code
_entity_poly.pdbx_strand_id
1 'polypeptide(L)'
;MRLRVALPLASILSSQFHPVNSFAASTSRTASATSPSVFVFSSLLFHPPTSLTRAMSTDKQTEEGEFADNSLQNKPWTQVRRSLLWAGGLKDLPNAIPGQGYTGHSFNDFNHVDLTTMNDDNSDNLHDGSVQGIAVGNKLGPGIKIASIPDLGPGGSWSTCALGCHTNPPKDVAHVQFRSKIAFKLVWVPNDTFDTFVLVDDDGKLLAVGKPLDDGSLPSRREREKNWSIVRGGRYAVVAQEMALNSTRA
;
A
#
# COMPACT_ATOMS: atom_id res chain seq x y z
N MET A 1 -75.61 24.43 -2.98
CA MET A 1 -75.36 24.31 -4.45
C MET A 1 -74.40 23.14 -4.64
N ARG A 2 -74.65 22.04 -5.39
CA ARG A 2 -75.32 21.83 -6.70
C ARG A 2 -74.70 22.70 -7.80
N LEU A 3 -74.21 22.23 -8.96
CA LEU A 3 -74.09 20.90 -9.61
C LEU A 3 -72.59 20.57 -9.88
N ARG A 4 -72.05 19.37 -10.25
CA ARG A 4 -72.41 18.21 -11.12
C ARG A 4 -72.22 18.42 -12.65
N VAL A 5 -71.93 17.31 -13.37
CA VAL A 5 -71.59 17.15 -14.82
C VAL A 5 -70.08 17.40 -15.11
N ALA A 6 -69.32 16.61 -15.89
CA ALA A 6 -69.40 15.21 -16.38
C ALA A 6 -68.03 14.70 -16.94
N LEU A 7 -67.98 13.51 -17.53
CA LEU A 7 -66.85 12.86 -18.27
C LEU A 7 -67.38 12.14 -19.53
N PRO A 8 -66.51 11.83 -20.52
CA PRO A 8 -66.39 10.47 -21.07
C PRO A 8 -64.90 9.99 -21.13
N LEU A 9 -64.51 8.70 -21.03
CA LEU A 9 -64.87 7.46 -21.76
C LEU A 9 -64.46 7.51 -23.25
N ALA A 10 -63.77 6.54 -23.86
CA ALA A 10 -63.13 5.27 -23.43
C ALA A 10 -61.81 5.08 -24.28
N SER A 11 -61.07 3.96 -24.42
CA SER A 11 -61.18 2.53 -24.06
C SER A 11 -59.73 1.96 -23.99
N ILE A 12 -59.31 1.19 -22.97
CA ILE A 12 -59.33 -0.29 -22.90
C ILE A 12 -59.05 -1.04 -24.23
N LEU A 13 -57.94 -1.81 -24.25
CA LEU A 13 -57.88 -3.18 -24.76
C LEU A 13 -56.82 -3.99 -23.96
N SER A 14 -56.93 -5.32 -23.90
CA SER A 14 -56.26 -6.12 -22.86
C SER A 14 -56.08 -7.61 -23.18
N SER A 15 -54.91 -8.17 -22.87
CA SER A 15 -54.62 -9.62 -22.72
C SER A 15 -53.34 -9.75 -21.86
N GLN A 16 -53.40 -10.21 -20.60
CA GLN A 16 -53.35 -11.62 -20.15
C GLN A 16 -52.01 -12.29 -20.51
N PHE A 17 -51.15 -12.73 -19.56
CA PHE A 17 -51.30 -13.85 -18.58
C PHE A 17 -51.47 -15.23 -19.25
N HIS A 18 -50.85 -16.34 -18.83
CA HIS A 18 -50.29 -16.75 -17.52
C HIS A 18 -49.00 -17.65 -17.65
N PRO A 19 -48.36 -18.12 -16.54
CA PRO A 19 -47.03 -18.79 -16.54
C PRO A 19 -47.10 -20.34 -16.58
N VAL A 20 -46.43 -21.07 -15.65
CA VAL A 20 -46.27 -22.55 -15.48
C VAL A 20 -45.02 -23.11 -16.21
N ASN A 21 -44.12 -23.96 -15.65
CA ASN A 21 -44.10 -24.70 -14.36
C ASN A 21 -42.70 -24.77 -13.67
N SER A 22 -42.61 -25.51 -12.55
CA SER A 22 -41.44 -25.60 -11.63
C SER A 22 -41.01 -27.05 -11.27
N PHE A 23 -39.95 -27.19 -10.43
CA PHE A 23 -39.33 -28.44 -9.88
C PHE A 23 -38.42 -29.25 -10.86
N ALA A 24 -37.43 -30.06 -10.42
CA ALA A 24 -37.13 -30.58 -9.08
C ALA A 24 -35.63 -30.77 -8.73
N ALA A 25 -35.35 -30.77 -7.42
CA ALA A 25 -34.35 -31.53 -6.64
C ALA A 25 -32.96 -31.96 -7.19
N SER A 26 -31.92 -31.48 -6.48
CA SER A 26 -30.78 -32.23 -5.92
C SER A 26 -30.05 -33.32 -6.74
N THR A 27 -28.73 -33.13 -6.92
CA THR A 27 -27.77 -34.21 -6.65
C THR A 27 -26.44 -33.65 -6.15
N SER A 28 -25.93 -34.15 -5.03
CA SER A 28 -24.58 -33.84 -4.56
C SER A 28 -23.53 -34.57 -5.41
N ARG A 29 -22.44 -33.91 -5.77
CA ARG A 29 -21.19 -34.58 -6.17
C ARG A 29 -19.98 -33.72 -5.84
N THR A 30 -19.03 -34.30 -5.11
CA THR A 30 -17.74 -33.70 -4.78
C THR A 30 -16.84 -33.63 -6.01
N ALA A 31 -16.19 -32.49 -6.20
CA ALA A 31 -15.06 -32.35 -7.12
C ALA A 31 -14.09 -31.31 -6.53
N SER A 32 -12.97 -31.77 -5.97
CA SER A 32 -11.87 -30.89 -5.58
C SER A 32 -11.05 -30.53 -6.81
N ALA A 33 -10.99 -29.25 -7.15
CA ALA A 33 -10.12 -28.73 -8.20
C ALA A 33 -9.39 -27.48 -7.69
N THR A 34 -8.14 -27.67 -7.28
CA THR A 34 -7.21 -26.58 -6.95
C THR A 34 -7.01 -25.71 -8.19
N SER A 35 -7.69 -24.56 -8.23
CA SER A 35 -7.45 -23.54 -9.24
C SER A 35 -6.22 -22.74 -8.81
N PRO A 36 -5.10 -22.74 -9.56
CA PRO A 36 -4.00 -21.83 -9.27
C PRO A 36 -4.48 -20.40 -9.48
N SER A 37 -4.14 -19.50 -8.55
CA SER A 37 -4.44 -18.07 -8.71
C SER A 37 -3.73 -17.53 -9.95
N VAL A 38 -4.49 -17.05 -10.92
CA VAL A 38 -3.94 -16.35 -12.09
C VAL A 38 -3.61 -14.92 -11.64
N PHE A 39 -2.40 -14.77 -11.08
CA PHE A 39 -1.91 -13.51 -10.55
C PHE A 39 -1.93 -12.37 -11.57
N VAL A 40 -2.10 -11.14 -11.09
CA VAL A 40 -2.41 -9.95 -11.91
C VAL A 40 -1.14 -9.37 -12.56
N PHE A 41 -0.59 -10.08 -13.53
CA PHE A 41 0.62 -9.69 -14.29
C PHE A 41 0.49 -8.39 -15.12
N SER A 42 -0.69 -7.77 -15.16
CA SER A 42 -1.01 -6.71 -16.14
C SER A 42 -0.55 -5.28 -15.77
N SER A 43 -0.11 -5.01 -14.54
CA SER A 43 0.15 -3.63 -14.06
C SER A 43 1.64 -3.22 -14.03
N LEU A 44 2.56 -4.16 -14.21
CA LEU A 44 4.01 -3.95 -14.09
C LEU A 44 4.67 -3.41 -15.38
N LEU A 45 4.14 -3.78 -16.56
CA LEU A 45 4.80 -3.57 -17.87
C LEU A 45 4.98 -2.11 -18.33
N PHE A 46 4.47 -1.11 -17.60
CA PHE A 46 4.41 0.30 -18.03
C PHE A 46 5.29 1.29 -17.25
N HIS A 47 6.16 0.81 -16.35
CA HIS A 47 6.94 1.66 -15.45
C HIS A 47 8.45 1.49 -15.70
N PRO A 48 9.03 2.16 -16.73
CA PRO A 48 10.40 1.91 -17.19
C PRO A 48 11.57 2.17 -16.20
N PRO A 49 11.45 2.89 -15.07
CA PRO A 49 12.52 3.01 -14.08
C PRO A 49 12.33 2.09 -12.86
N THR A 50 11.21 1.35 -12.76
CA THR A 50 11.01 0.33 -11.73
C THR A 50 11.80 -0.92 -12.10
N SER A 51 12.59 -1.45 -11.16
CA SER A 51 13.23 -2.76 -11.36
C SER A 51 12.19 -3.86 -11.18
N LEU A 52 11.63 -4.34 -12.29
CA LEU A 52 10.50 -5.28 -12.28
C LEU A 52 10.87 -6.60 -11.59
N THR A 53 12.07 -7.13 -11.85
CA THR A 53 12.60 -8.33 -11.15
C THR A 53 12.67 -8.12 -9.64
N ARG A 54 13.06 -6.92 -9.21
CA ARG A 54 13.23 -6.57 -7.79
C ARG A 54 11.89 -6.27 -7.11
N ALA A 55 10.97 -5.60 -7.80
CA ALA A 55 9.58 -5.46 -7.39
C ALA A 55 8.96 -6.84 -7.18
N MET A 56 8.93 -7.69 -8.21
CA MET A 56 8.38 -9.06 -8.11
C MET A 56 9.04 -9.91 -7.02
N SER A 57 10.34 -9.72 -6.75
CA SER A 57 11.02 -10.39 -5.64
C SER A 57 10.58 -9.87 -4.27
N THR A 58 10.39 -8.56 -4.11
CA THR A 58 9.86 -7.93 -2.90
C THR A 58 8.37 -8.23 -2.69
N ASP A 59 7.56 -8.23 -3.76
CA ASP A 59 6.16 -8.64 -3.75
C ASP A 59 6.06 -10.09 -3.27
N LYS A 60 6.90 -10.98 -3.83
CA LYS A 60 7.04 -12.36 -3.38
C LYS A 60 7.47 -12.49 -1.91
N GLN A 61 8.44 -11.69 -1.43
CA GLN A 61 8.79 -11.68 0.00
C GLN A 61 7.68 -11.11 0.90
N THR A 62 6.83 -10.26 0.35
CA THR A 62 5.67 -9.66 1.03
C THR A 62 4.52 -10.68 1.14
N GLU A 63 4.31 -11.50 0.11
CA GLU A 63 3.25 -12.52 0.04
C GLU A 63 3.64 -13.87 0.68
N GLU A 64 4.82 -14.42 0.37
CA GLU A 64 5.29 -15.72 0.90
C GLU A 64 6.01 -15.60 2.26
N GLY A 65 6.33 -14.37 2.69
CA GLY A 65 7.21 -14.11 3.83
C GLY A 65 6.49 -13.56 5.07
N GLU A 66 7.19 -12.68 5.78
CA GLU A 66 6.87 -12.28 7.16
C GLU A 66 5.68 -11.31 7.32
N PHE A 67 4.75 -11.26 6.35
CA PHE A 67 3.47 -10.53 6.46
C PHE A 67 2.21 -11.43 6.30
N ALA A 68 2.36 -12.71 5.94
CA ALA A 68 1.26 -13.68 5.99
C ALA A 68 0.83 -14.02 7.44
N ASP A 69 -0.39 -14.50 7.65
CA ASP A 69 -0.90 -15.04 8.93
C ASP A 69 -0.60 -14.20 10.20
N ASN A 70 -1.02 -12.93 10.21
CA ASN A 70 -0.92 -12.02 11.38
C ASN A 70 0.50 -11.80 11.92
N SER A 71 1.53 -12.10 11.14
CA SER A 71 2.94 -12.00 11.51
C SER A 71 3.43 -10.58 11.86
N LEU A 72 2.66 -9.53 11.57
CA LEU A 72 2.90 -8.14 12.01
C LEU A 72 2.15 -7.73 13.30
N GLN A 73 1.44 -8.66 13.93
CA GLN A 73 0.68 -8.45 15.17
C GLN A 73 1.50 -8.87 16.39
N ASN A 74 1.44 -8.10 17.47
CA ASN A 74 2.02 -8.44 18.78
C ASN A 74 3.54 -8.74 18.83
N LYS A 75 4.29 -8.44 17.78
CA LYS A 75 5.76 -8.43 17.78
C LYS A 75 6.30 -7.07 18.27
N PRO A 76 7.46 -7.01 18.95
CA PRO A 76 8.20 -5.77 19.21
C PRO A 76 8.45 -4.97 17.93
N TRP A 77 8.34 -3.64 17.98
CA TRP A 77 8.56 -2.78 16.82
C TRP A 77 9.94 -2.97 16.15
N THR A 78 11.01 -3.15 16.93
CA THR A 78 12.35 -3.47 16.40
C THR A 78 12.36 -4.68 15.46
N GLN A 79 11.54 -5.69 15.75
CA GLN A 79 11.40 -6.88 14.90
C GLN A 79 10.56 -6.56 13.66
N VAL A 80 9.39 -5.95 13.85
CA VAL A 80 8.49 -5.55 12.76
C VAL A 80 9.21 -4.69 11.72
N ARG A 81 9.97 -3.66 12.14
CA ARG A 81 10.77 -2.83 11.23
C ARG A 81 11.82 -3.65 10.47
N ARG A 82 12.43 -4.66 11.09
CA ARG A 82 13.39 -5.54 10.40
C ARG A 82 12.70 -6.40 9.34
N SER A 83 11.49 -6.89 9.61
CA SER A 83 10.66 -7.60 8.63
C SER A 83 10.29 -6.70 7.44
N LEU A 84 9.91 -5.44 7.70
CA LEU A 84 9.67 -4.41 6.67
C LEU A 84 10.91 -4.16 5.81
N LEU A 85 12.09 -4.02 6.41
CA LEU A 85 13.34 -3.87 5.66
C LEU A 85 13.67 -5.11 4.83
N TRP A 86 13.60 -6.31 5.43
CA TRP A 86 13.98 -7.55 4.77
C TRP A 86 13.11 -7.85 3.54
N ALA A 87 11.78 -7.76 3.67
CA ALA A 87 10.86 -7.99 2.55
C ALA A 87 11.02 -6.91 1.47
N GLY A 88 11.40 -5.70 1.89
CA GLY A 88 11.72 -4.62 0.96
C GLY A 88 13.10 -4.69 0.31
N GLY A 89 13.90 -5.73 0.58
CA GLY A 89 15.22 -5.85 0.03
C GLY A 89 16.24 -4.86 0.60
N LEU A 90 16.06 -4.44 1.85
CA LEU A 90 16.97 -3.55 2.59
C LEU A 90 17.63 -4.28 3.77
N LYS A 91 18.90 -3.96 4.01
CA LYS A 91 19.65 -4.37 5.19
C LYS A 91 19.29 -3.49 6.39
N ASP A 92 19.22 -4.09 7.57
CA ASP A 92 19.09 -3.35 8.83
C ASP A 92 20.45 -2.76 9.23
N LEU A 93 20.67 -1.50 8.88
CA LEU A 93 21.91 -0.73 9.11
C LEU A 93 21.62 0.49 10.00
N PRO A 94 21.11 0.28 11.25
CA PRO A 94 20.62 1.36 12.11
C PRO A 94 21.74 2.24 12.69
N ASN A 95 23.00 1.85 12.54
CA ASN A 95 24.18 2.55 13.07
C ASN A 95 25.15 3.03 11.96
N ALA A 96 24.79 2.88 10.68
CA ALA A 96 25.62 3.36 9.58
C ALA A 96 25.57 4.90 9.47
N ILE A 97 26.62 5.49 8.90
CA ILE A 97 26.73 6.94 8.71
C ILE A 97 25.75 7.38 7.60
N PRO A 98 25.10 8.55 7.68
CA PRO A 98 24.32 9.11 6.56
C PRO A 98 25.12 9.12 5.25
N GLY A 99 24.50 8.64 4.16
CA GLY A 99 25.16 8.39 2.87
C GLY A 99 25.85 7.03 2.73
N GLN A 100 26.15 6.31 3.84
CA GLN A 100 26.73 4.96 3.86
C GLN A 100 25.67 3.87 4.10
N GLY A 101 24.48 4.03 3.50
CA GLY A 101 23.39 3.05 3.60
C GLY A 101 22.65 3.03 4.95
N TYR A 102 22.67 4.12 5.71
CA TYR A 102 21.90 4.29 6.95
C TYR A 102 20.40 4.06 6.74
N THR A 103 19.86 2.95 7.25
CA THR A 103 18.41 2.62 7.24
C THR A 103 17.75 2.79 8.61
N GLY A 104 18.43 3.45 9.58
CA GLY A 104 17.89 3.66 10.93
C GLY A 104 16.63 4.52 10.99
N HIS A 105 16.41 5.38 9.99
CA HIS A 105 15.20 6.22 9.84
C HIS A 105 14.07 5.53 9.06
N SER A 106 14.36 4.46 8.30
CA SER A 106 13.38 3.73 7.49
C SER A 106 12.23 3.24 8.36
N PHE A 107 11.00 3.64 8.01
CA PHE A 107 9.74 3.40 8.75
C PHE A 107 9.69 3.96 10.20
N ASN A 108 10.77 4.58 10.70
CA ASN A 108 10.89 5.09 12.07
C ASN A 108 10.45 6.55 12.25
N ASP A 109 10.20 7.28 11.16
CA ASP A 109 9.64 8.64 11.17
C ASP A 109 8.39 8.75 10.29
N PHE A 110 7.74 9.92 10.32
CA PHE A 110 6.49 10.17 9.60
C PHE A 110 6.56 9.99 8.06
N ASN A 111 7.75 10.03 7.48
CA ASN A 111 7.98 10.38 6.07
C ASN A 111 8.73 9.32 5.28
N HIS A 112 9.74 8.65 5.86
CA HIS A 112 10.52 7.62 5.16
C HIS A 112 9.82 6.25 5.20
N VAL A 113 8.59 6.22 4.71
CA VAL A 113 7.66 5.08 4.79
C VAL A 113 7.37 4.42 3.44
N ASP A 114 7.94 4.94 2.35
CA ASP A 114 7.69 4.50 0.98
C ASP A 114 8.79 3.54 0.52
N LEU A 115 8.53 2.25 0.56
CA LEU A 115 9.46 1.28 0.00
C LEU A 115 9.41 1.34 -1.52
N THR A 116 10.50 1.82 -2.11
CA THR A 116 10.66 1.98 -3.56
C THR A 116 11.71 0.99 -4.06
N THR A 117 11.42 0.27 -5.15
CA THR A 117 12.43 -0.47 -5.93
C THR A 117 12.72 0.30 -7.23
N MET A 118 13.97 0.36 -7.67
CA MET A 118 14.39 1.22 -8.79
C MET A 118 15.52 0.60 -9.60
N ASN A 119 15.54 0.83 -10.92
CA ASN A 119 16.63 0.40 -11.80
C ASN A 119 17.96 1.07 -11.43
N ASP A 120 19.09 0.40 -11.70
CA ASP A 120 20.44 0.88 -11.32
C ASP A 120 20.70 2.31 -11.83
N ASP A 121 20.37 2.58 -13.09
CA ASP A 121 20.50 3.91 -13.74
C ASP A 121 19.77 5.03 -12.99
N ASN A 122 18.69 4.71 -12.27
CA ASN A 122 17.92 5.67 -11.47
C ASN A 122 18.34 5.70 -10.01
N SER A 123 19.03 4.67 -9.50
CA SER A 123 19.53 4.65 -8.12
C SER A 123 20.56 5.75 -7.87
N ASP A 124 21.37 6.10 -8.87
CA ASP A 124 22.36 7.18 -8.80
C ASP A 124 21.78 8.58 -9.09
N ASN A 125 20.46 8.71 -9.34
CA ASN A 125 19.82 10.00 -9.64
C ASN A 125 20.07 11.02 -8.52
N LEU A 126 20.82 12.07 -8.83
CA LEU A 126 20.98 13.23 -7.97
C LEU A 126 19.63 13.93 -7.82
N HIS A 127 19.25 14.28 -6.59
CA HIS A 127 18.08 15.13 -6.39
C HIS A 127 18.35 16.53 -6.97
N ASP A 128 17.46 17.02 -7.83
CA ASP A 128 17.59 18.27 -8.59
C ASP A 128 16.93 19.49 -7.91
N GLY A 129 16.14 19.28 -6.86
CA GLY A 129 15.32 20.30 -6.21
C GLY A 129 13.81 20.18 -6.49
N SER A 130 13.39 19.21 -7.31
CA SER A 130 11.98 18.97 -7.64
C SER A 130 11.11 18.56 -6.43
N VAL A 131 11.71 17.95 -5.39
CA VAL A 131 11.01 17.58 -4.14
C VAL A 131 11.39 18.54 -3.01
N GLN A 132 10.40 19.18 -2.40
CA GLN A 132 10.61 20.10 -1.28
C GLN A 132 11.15 19.36 -0.04
N GLY A 133 12.19 19.92 0.58
CA GLY A 133 12.78 19.41 1.81
C GLY A 133 13.99 18.47 1.64
N ILE A 134 14.41 18.17 0.40
CA ILE A 134 15.57 17.30 0.13
C ILE A 134 16.72 18.13 -0.45
N ALA A 135 17.94 17.88 0.03
CA ALA A 135 19.14 18.57 -0.44
C ALA A 135 19.39 18.33 -1.94
N VAL A 136 19.61 19.39 -2.70
CA VAL A 136 20.02 19.32 -4.11
C VAL A 136 21.41 18.69 -4.19
N GLY A 137 21.63 17.80 -5.18
CA GLY A 137 22.90 17.09 -5.36
C GLY A 137 23.13 15.91 -4.41
N ASN A 138 22.12 15.49 -3.63
CA ASN A 138 22.25 14.35 -2.72
C ASN A 138 22.55 13.04 -3.48
N LYS A 139 23.69 12.40 -3.17
CA LYS A 139 24.16 11.15 -3.78
C LYS A 139 23.62 9.95 -3.02
N LEU A 140 22.35 9.61 -3.24
CA LEU A 140 21.71 8.47 -2.60
C LEU A 140 22.23 7.12 -3.12
N GLY A 141 22.58 7.01 -4.41
CA GLY A 141 23.00 5.77 -5.08
C GLY A 141 24.00 4.89 -4.34
N PRO A 142 25.15 5.42 -3.85
CA PRO A 142 26.08 4.64 -3.02
C PRO A 142 25.42 4.06 -1.75
N GLY A 143 24.60 4.85 -1.06
CA GLY A 143 23.86 4.40 0.13
C GLY A 143 22.79 3.35 -0.20
N ILE A 144 22.07 3.55 -1.31
CA ILE A 144 21.08 2.61 -1.84
C ILE A 144 21.76 1.26 -2.16
N LYS A 145 22.90 1.28 -2.86
CA LYS A 145 23.67 0.07 -3.21
C LYS A 145 24.25 -0.64 -1.99
N ILE A 146 24.73 0.11 -0.99
CA ILE A 146 25.20 -0.45 0.29
C ILE A 146 24.04 -1.11 1.05
N ALA A 147 22.88 -0.47 1.15
CA ALA A 147 21.74 -0.98 1.90
C ALA A 147 20.96 -2.09 1.18
N SER A 148 20.98 -2.14 -0.15
CA SER A 148 20.21 -3.11 -0.93
C SER A 148 20.72 -4.54 -0.76
N ILE A 149 19.80 -5.49 -0.55
CA ILE A 149 20.04 -6.93 -0.64
C ILE A 149 20.20 -7.30 -2.13
N PRO A 150 21.36 -7.82 -2.58
CA PRO A 150 21.62 -8.04 -4.00
C PRO A 150 20.83 -9.21 -4.60
N ASP A 151 20.47 -10.20 -3.78
CA ASP A 151 19.87 -11.47 -4.21
C ASP A 151 18.46 -11.34 -4.82
N LEU A 152 17.85 -10.16 -4.69
CA LEU A 152 16.54 -9.81 -5.26
C LEU A 152 16.63 -9.23 -6.68
N GLY A 153 17.83 -9.24 -7.28
CA GLY A 153 18.06 -8.80 -8.65
C GLY A 153 18.52 -7.35 -8.78
N PRO A 154 18.74 -6.88 -10.02
CA PRO A 154 19.39 -5.61 -10.32
C PRO A 154 18.59 -4.41 -9.83
N GLY A 155 19.26 -3.27 -9.75
CA GLY A 155 18.73 -2.07 -9.15
C GLY A 155 18.80 -2.06 -7.61
N GLY A 156 18.19 -1.02 -7.04
CA GLY A 156 18.20 -0.76 -5.61
C GLY A 156 16.82 -0.79 -4.95
N SER A 157 16.82 -0.95 -3.63
CA SER A 157 15.69 -0.68 -2.75
C SER A 157 15.98 0.56 -1.89
N TRP A 158 14.97 1.36 -1.55
CA TRP A 158 15.10 2.45 -0.57
C TRP A 158 13.77 2.82 0.11
N SER A 159 13.84 3.32 1.36
CA SER A 159 12.72 4.00 2.03
C SER A 159 12.70 5.48 1.67
N THR A 160 11.87 5.87 0.70
CA THR A 160 11.82 7.23 0.16
C THR A 160 10.82 8.12 0.92
N CYS A 161 10.86 9.43 0.68
CA CYS A 161 10.04 10.42 1.38
C CYS A 161 8.61 10.50 0.78
N ALA A 162 7.60 10.24 1.60
CA ALA A 162 6.18 10.25 1.25
C ALA A 162 5.52 11.64 1.14
N LEU A 163 6.27 12.73 1.39
CA LEU A 163 5.74 14.10 1.26
C LEU A 163 5.21 14.36 -0.16
N GLY A 164 3.92 14.68 -0.26
CA GLY A 164 3.22 14.88 -1.54
C GLY A 164 2.50 13.63 -2.08
N CYS A 165 2.55 12.49 -1.39
CA CYS A 165 1.88 11.26 -1.87
C CYS A 165 0.34 11.33 -1.87
N HIS A 166 -0.27 12.31 -1.20
CA HIS A 166 -1.73 12.50 -1.20
C HIS A 166 -2.28 13.12 -2.49
N THR A 167 -1.43 13.66 -3.38
CA THR A 167 -1.89 14.25 -4.65
C THR A 167 -2.13 13.18 -5.72
N ASN A 168 -2.85 13.54 -6.78
CA ASN A 168 -3.02 12.70 -7.96
C ASN A 168 -2.54 13.45 -9.22
N PRO A 169 -1.48 12.99 -9.92
CA PRO A 169 -0.58 11.91 -9.52
C PRO A 169 0.19 12.27 -8.22
N PRO A 170 0.75 11.26 -7.50
CA PRO A 170 1.60 11.51 -6.34
C PRO A 170 2.83 12.37 -6.67
N LYS A 171 3.29 13.15 -5.70
CA LYS A 171 4.47 14.03 -5.83
C LYS A 171 5.58 13.71 -4.82
N ASP A 172 5.57 12.48 -4.31
CA ASP A 172 6.61 11.94 -3.45
C ASP A 172 7.89 11.56 -4.22
N VAL A 173 8.93 11.17 -3.48
CA VAL A 173 10.27 10.88 -4.04
C VAL A 173 10.26 9.65 -4.93
N ALA A 174 9.45 8.63 -4.64
CA ALA A 174 9.31 7.45 -5.47
C ALA A 174 8.84 7.85 -6.88
N HIS A 175 7.77 8.62 -6.96
CA HIS A 175 7.13 9.03 -8.21
C HIS A 175 7.86 10.16 -8.96
N VAL A 176 8.56 11.06 -8.27
CA VAL A 176 9.20 12.24 -8.90
C VAL A 176 10.68 11.99 -9.23
N GLN A 177 11.50 11.61 -8.24
CA GLN A 177 12.95 11.48 -8.40
C GLN A 177 13.35 10.12 -9.00
N PHE A 178 12.77 9.04 -8.48
CA PHE A 178 13.03 7.68 -8.99
C PHE A 178 12.05 7.26 -10.09
N ARG A 179 10.96 8.03 -10.28
CA ARG A 179 9.89 7.80 -11.26
C ARG A 179 9.25 6.41 -11.20
N SER A 180 9.41 5.74 -10.06
CA SER A 180 9.11 4.34 -9.85
C SER A 180 7.89 4.17 -8.95
N LYS A 181 7.18 3.07 -9.11
CA LYS A 181 6.19 2.63 -8.13
C LYS A 181 6.86 2.33 -6.78
N ILE A 182 6.10 2.55 -5.70
CA ILE A 182 6.35 1.86 -4.45
C ILE A 182 5.97 0.37 -4.59
N ALA A 183 6.67 -0.50 -3.88
CA ALA A 183 6.19 -1.87 -3.66
C ALA A 183 5.21 -1.89 -2.48
N PHE A 184 5.53 -1.18 -1.39
CA PHE A 184 4.55 -0.84 -0.36
C PHE A 184 4.83 0.50 0.35
N LYS A 185 3.79 1.08 0.94
CA LYS A 185 3.85 2.26 1.83
C LYS A 185 3.24 1.92 3.17
N LEU A 186 3.90 2.32 4.26
CA LEU A 186 3.34 2.21 5.62
C LEU A 186 2.49 3.44 5.95
N VAL A 187 1.24 3.19 6.33
CA VAL A 187 0.27 4.21 6.77
C VAL A 187 -0.25 3.87 8.16
N TRP A 188 -0.04 4.77 9.12
CA TRP A 188 -0.59 4.62 10.47
C TRP A 188 -2.10 4.89 10.49
N VAL A 189 -2.85 3.99 11.13
CA VAL A 189 -4.31 4.03 11.22
C VAL A 189 -4.72 5.10 12.23
N PRO A 190 -5.61 6.05 11.89
CA PRO A 190 -6.06 7.11 12.79
C PRO A 190 -7.12 6.63 13.79
N ASN A 191 -6.80 5.58 14.55
CA ASN A 191 -7.53 5.19 15.74
C ASN A 191 -7.04 6.00 16.97
N ASP A 192 -7.72 5.87 18.11
CA ASP A 192 -7.47 6.71 19.29
C ASP A 192 -6.03 6.69 19.83
N THR A 193 -5.28 5.61 19.54
CA THR A 193 -3.92 5.34 20.04
C THR A 193 -2.84 5.43 18.95
N PHE A 194 -3.24 5.50 17.67
CA PHE A 194 -2.40 5.28 16.47
C PHE A 194 -1.58 3.97 16.54
N ASP A 195 -2.06 2.94 17.22
CA ASP A 195 -1.29 1.72 17.54
C ASP A 195 -1.23 0.68 16.40
N THR A 196 -1.96 0.91 15.32
CA THR A 196 -2.13 -0.02 14.19
C THR A 196 -1.67 0.67 12.92
N PHE A 197 -1.04 -0.06 12.00
CA PHE A 197 -0.67 0.41 10.67
C PHE A 197 -1.16 -0.55 9.59
N VAL A 198 -1.26 -0.03 8.36
CA VAL A 198 -1.46 -0.84 7.16
C VAL A 198 -0.28 -0.66 6.22
N LEU A 199 0.07 -1.72 5.50
CA LEU A 199 0.87 -1.66 4.28
C LEU A 199 -0.08 -1.61 3.10
N VAL A 200 0.15 -0.67 2.18
CA VAL A 200 -0.62 -0.55 0.93
C VAL A 200 0.29 -0.58 -0.30
N ASP A 201 -0.21 -1.14 -1.39
CA ASP A 201 0.46 -1.14 -2.70
C ASP A 201 0.44 0.25 -3.34
N ASP A 202 1.04 0.40 -4.53
CA ASP A 202 1.02 1.70 -5.22
C ASP A 202 -0.39 2.18 -5.56
N ASP A 203 -1.33 1.31 -5.91
CA ASP A 203 -2.69 1.72 -6.22
C ASP A 203 -3.49 2.13 -4.95
N GLY A 204 -2.95 1.85 -3.76
CA GLY A 204 -3.57 2.12 -2.45
C GLY A 204 -4.35 0.93 -1.86
N LYS A 205 -4.20 -0.27 -2.43
CA LYS A 205 -4.86 -1.51 -1.96
C LYS A 205 -4.14 -2.06 -0.73
N LEU A 206 -4.88 -2.67 0.19
CA LEU A 206 -4.33 -3.33 1.37
C LEU A 206 -3.42 -4.52 0.98
N LEU A 207 -2.21 -4.55 1.52
CA LEU A 207 -1.30 -5.70 1.49
C LEU A 207 -1.26 -6.42 2.83
N ALA A 208 -1.05 -5.68 3.93
CA ALA A 208 -0.92 -6.25 5.28
C ALA A 208 -1.35 -5.29 6.38
N VAL A 209 -1.63 -5.82 7.57
CA VAL A 209 -2.01 -5.04 8.76
C VAL A 209 -1.08 -5.40 9.92
N GLY A 210 -0.53 -4.40 10.60
CA GLY A 210 0.34 -4.57 11.76
C GLY A 210 -0.17 -3.85 13.01
N LYS A 211 -0.03 -4.49 14.17
CA LYS A 211 -0.27 -3.91 15.50
C LYS A 211 0.92 -4.28 16.39
N PRO A 212 2.04 -3.54 16.28
CA PRO A 212 3.28 -3.85 16.99
C PRO A 212 3.15 -3.55 18.49
N LEU A 213 3.96 -4.23 19.30
CA LEU A 213 4.21 -3.84 20.67
C LEU A 213 5.25 -2.72 20.73
N ASP A 214 5.03 -1.75 21.60
CA ASP A 214 6.03 -0.74 21.91
C ASP A 214 7.14 -1.34 22.78
N ASP A 215 8.35 -1.39 22.22
CA ASP A 215 9.58 -1.83 22.88
C ASP A 215 10.50 -0.65 23.25
N GLY A 216 9.97 0.57 23.23
CA GLY A 216 10.71 1.82 23.41
C GLY A 216 11.31 2.37 22.12
N SER A 217 11.18 1.65 20.99
CA SER A 217 11.63 2.12 19.66
C SER A 217 10.48 2.45 18.69
N LEU A 218 9.22 2.21 19.08
CA LEU A 218 8.05 2.52 18.27
C LEU A 218 8.01 4.03 17.94
N PRO A 219 7.66 4.46 16.72
CA PRO A 219 7.60 5.87 16.38
C PRO A 219 6.66 6.60 17.35
N SER A 220 7.06 7.80 17.81
CA SER A 220 6.23 8.55 18.75
C SER A 220 4.83 8.80 18.17
N ARG A 221 3.80 8.88 19.02
CA ARG A 221 2.41 9.13 18.59
C ARG A 221 2.32 10.32 17.60
N ARG A 222 3.09 11.38 17.84
CA ARG A 222 3.20 12.57 16.97
C ARG A 222 3.69 12.25 15.56
N GLU A 223 4.65 11.35 15.40
CA GLU A 223 5.15 10.94 14.08
C GLU A 223 4.12 10.08 13.33
N ARG A 224 3.37 9.23 14.05
CA ARG A 224 2.26 8.44 13.49
C ARG A 224 1.07 9.31 13.06
N GLU A 225 0.69 10.28 13.89
CA GLU A 225 -0.29 11.31 13.56
C GLU A 225 0.13 12.16 12.35
N LYS A 226 1.42 12.47 12.25
CA LYS A 226 1.99 13.26 11.14
C LYS A 226 2.11 12.46 9.84
N ASN A 227 2.37 11.15 9.91
CA ASN A 227 2.32 10.24 8.76
C ASN A 227 0.90 10.22 8.16
N TRP A 228 -0.12 9.98 9.00
CA TRP A 228 -1.51 10.13 8.58
C TRP A 228 -1.80 11.51 7.99
N SER A 229 -1.27 12.58 8.59
CA SER A 229 -1.46 13.96 8.14
C SER A 229 -0.87 14.28 6.75
N ILE A 230 0.17 13.56 6.29
CA ILE A 230 0.70 13.74 4.92
C ILE A 230 0.06 12.81 3.87
N VAL A 231 -0.61 11.73 4.32
CA VAL A 231 -1.29 10.72 3.47
C VAL A 231 -2.77 11.04 3.23
N ARG A 232 -3.47 11.59 4.24
CA ARG A 232 -4.92 11.87 4.24
C ARG A 232 -5.41 12.57 2.97
N GLY A 233 -6.48 12.03 2.38
CA GLY A 233 -7.12 12.58 1.18
C GLY A 233 -6.58 12.07 -0.16
N GLY A 234 -5.47 11.31 -0.18
CA GLY A 234 -5.00 10.58 -1.36
C GLY A 234 -5.35 9.09 -1.37
N ARG A 235 -4.99 8.38 -2.45
CA ARG A 235 -5.31 6.95 -2.66
C ARG A 235 -4.90 6.05 -1.48
N TYR A 236 -3.72 6.30 -0.93
CA TYR A 236 -3.15 5.53 0.18
C TYR A 236 -3.87 5.70 1.53
N ALA A 237 -4.77 6.69 1.68
CA ALA A 237 -5.49 6.94 2.93
C ALA A 237 -6.69 6.03 3.17
N VAL A 238 -7.28 5.47 2.10
CA VAL A 238 -8.62 4.85 2.11
C VAL A 238 -8.70 3.70 3.12
N VAL A 239 -7.82 2.71 2.99
CA VAL A 239 -7.79 1.51 3.85
C VAL A 239 -7.60 1.86 5.33
N ALA A 240 -6.70 2.80 5.63
CA ALA A 240 -6.45 3.26 7.00
C ALA A 240 -7.68 3.98 7.58
N GLN A 241 -8.39 4.78 6.77
CA GLN A 241 -9.61 5.47 7.18
C GLN A 241 -10.77 4.51 7.45
N GLU A 242 -10.97 3.51 6.59
CA GLU A 242 -11.98 2.47 6.77
C GLU A 242 -11.73 1.65 8.05
N MET A 243 -10.47 1.30 8.31
CA MET A 243 -10.07 0.57 9.52
C MET A 243 -10.31 1.38 10.80
N ALA A 244 -10.00 2.69 10.79
CA ALA A 244 -10.33 3.57 11.91
C ALA A 244 -11.84 3.67 12.15
N LEU A 245 -12.64 3.89 11.09
CA LEU A 245 -14.10 3.98 11.18
C LEU A 245 -14.75 2.69 11.71
N ASN A 246 -14.18 1.53 11.42
CA ASN A 246 -14.62 0.26 11.99
C ASN A 246 -14.15 0.07 13.45
N SER A 247 -12.97 0.59 13.81
CA SER A 247 -12.45 0.55 15.19
C SER A 247 -13.34 1.35 16.17
N THR A 248 -13.91 2.48 15.73
CA THR A 248 -14.82 3.32 16.55
C THR A 248 -16.26 2.77 16.64
N ARG A 249 -16.53 1.57 16.09
CA ARG A 249 -17.87 0.93 16.07
C ARG A 249 -17.95 -0.37 16.87
N ALA A 250 -16.85 -0.77 17.52
CA ALA A 250 -16.73 -1.97 18.34
C ALA A 250 -16.72 -1.62 19.83
#